data_AF-Q9V9X5-F1
#
_entry.id   AF-Q9V9X5-F1
#
_cell.length_a   1.000
_cell.length_b   1.000
_cell.length_c   1.000
_cell.angle_alpha   90.00
_cell.angle_beta   90.00
_cell.angle_gamma   90.00
#
_symmetry.space_group_name_H-M   'P 1'
#
loop_
_entity.id
_entity.type
_entity.pdbx_description
1 polymer ?
#
loop_
_entity_poly.entity_id
_entity_poly.type
_entity_poly.pdbx_seq_one_letter_code
_entity_poly.pdbx_strand_id
1 'polypeptide(L)'
;MASFRFQLLQLLVVLSQGWANLNVQNNYRNMMVRLATNKAALAGIQVLREGRVEVSFDFGASWGTICSTSWSMREANVVCRQLGLGYASKASQGTEHGDSRKYPWGMVGTLCRGTERRLADCIRESHYPNLCNARNHNVSIAACVSHSADLEIGLVDIERTARLEAVPMSRLTCAMEEHCVSADAYEIRRTNPHAARILLRFSVKASNVGTADVSPYANYKEWVWHQCHRHYHSMNVFATFDVYDLNYRKVAQGHKASFCLMDSECRPGVRQKYTCGNTTQGISVGCADTYTDVLDCQWVDVTRVPINRRYILRVALNPEYKLGEISFENNGAECLLDYTGVRQTTRIFNCRRKPLWFKI
;
A
#
# COMPACT_ATOMS: atom_id res chain seq x y z
N MET A 1 -64.20 35.48 26.10
CA MET A 1 -63.15 34.70 25.42
C MET A 1 -61.79 35.19 25.90
N ALA A 2 -61.26 34.61 26.96
CA ALA A 2 -59.86 34.80 27.41
C ALA A 2 -59.63 33.87 28.61
N SER A 3 -59.12 32.66 28.38
CA SER A 3 -58.76 31.75 29.46
C SER A 3 -57.36 31.19 29.24
N PHE A 4 -56.43 31.77 30.00
CA PHE A 4 -55.33 31.14 30.75
C PHE A 4 -54.47 30.07 30.07
N ARG A 5 -53.28 30.54 29.67
CA ARG A 5 -51.94 30.03 30.02
C ARG A 5 -51.89 28.65 30.68
N PHE A 6 -51.43 27.65 29.93
CA PHE A 6 -50.57 26.58 30.42
C PHE A 6 -49.34 26.49 29.52
N GLN A 7 -48.25 27.16 29.92
CA GLN A 7 -46.92 26.93 29.36
C GLN A 7 -46.42 25.60 29.93
N LEU A 8 -46.66 24.51 29.19
CA LEU A 8 -46.04 23.22 29.49
C LEU A 8 -44.60 23.26 28.98
N LEU A 9 -43.68 23.58 29.90
CA LEU A 9 -42.24 23.48 29.71
C LEU A 9 -41.86 21.99 29.63
N GLN A 10 -42.17 21.33 28.51
CA GLN A 10 -41.65 19.98 28.26
C GLN A 10 -40.17 20.11 27.93
N LEU A 11 -39.35 19.70 28.89
CA LEU A 11 -37.92 19.49 28.72
C LEU A 11 -37.70 18.78 27.38
N LEU A 12 -37.04 19.48 26.46
CA LEU A 12 -36.31 18.88 25.35
C LEU A 12 -35.24 17.99 25.97
N VAL A 13 -35.62 16.74 26.26
CA VAL A 13 -34.67 15.63 26.30
C VAL A 13 -34.18 15.52 24.88
N VAL A 14 -33.16 16.33 24.56
CA VAL A 14 -32.27 16.09 23.45
C VAL A 14 -31.69 14.72 23.76
N LEU A 15 -32.32 13.69 23.20
CA LEU A 15 -31.70 12.40 22.98
C LEU A 15 -30.51 12.72 22.08
N SER A 16 -29.40 13.14 22.70
CA SER A 16 -28.09 12.84 22.18
C SER A 16 -28.18 11.35 21.93
N GLN A 17 -28.27 10.94 20.67
CA GLN A 17 -28.02 9.58 20.28
C GLN A 17 -26.58 9.34 20.69
N GLY A 18 -26.43 8.94 21.96
CA GLY A 18 -25.17 8.54 22.54
C GLY A 18 -24.68 7.47 21.60
N TRP A 19 -23.53 7.74 21.01
CA TRP A 19 -22.80 6.76 20.24
C TRP A 19 -22.70 5.57 21.18
N ALA A 20 -23.52 4.53 20.97
CA ALA A 20 -23.43 3.32 21.77
C ALA A 20 -21.96 2.94 21.71
N ASN A 21 -21.28 2.99 22.86
CA ASN A 21 -19.82 2.93 22.93
C ASN A 21 -19.34 1.81 22.00
N LEU A 22 -18.75 2.20 20.86
CA LEU A 22 -18.21 1.28 19.86
C LEU A 22 -17.06 0.55 20.55
N ASN A 23 -17.37 -0.50 21.29
CA ASN A 23 -16.41 -1.29 22.02
C ASN A 23 -16.02 -2.48 21.14
N VAL A 24 -14.75 -2.84 21.20
CA VAL A 24 -14.12 -3.96 20.47
C VAL A 24 -14.76 -5.32 20.85
N GLN A 25 -15.60 -5.34 21.88
CA GLN A 25 -16.28 -6.52 22.44
C GLN A 25 -17.55 -6.96 21.70
N ASN A 26 -17.68 -6.69 20.40
CA ASN A 26 -18.79 -7.26 19.65
C ASN A 26 -18.63 -8.78 19.52
N ASN A 27 -19.70 -9.55 19.70
CA ASN A 27 -19.68 -10.99 19.41
C ASN A 27 -19.65 -11.21 17.90
N TYR A 28 -18.46 -11.45 17.35
CA TYR A 28 -18.26 -11.62 15.91
C TYR A 28 -18.68 -12.98 15.35
N ARG A 29 -19.21 -13.90 16.17
CA ARG A 29 -19.63 -15.24 15.70
C ARG A 29 -20.67 -15.16 14.57
N ASN A 30 -21.52 -14.13 14.61
CA ASN A 30 -22.63 -13.94 13.67
C ASN A 30 -22.33 -12.83 12.65
N MET A 31 -21.06 -12.50 12.43
CA MET A 31 -20.66 -11.43 11.51
C MET A 31 -21.09 -11.76 10.08
N MET A 32 -21.87 -10.88 9.47
CA MET A 32 -22.13 -10.86 8.03
C MET A 32 -21.53 -9.60 7.41
N VAL A 33 -21.18 -9.70 6.12
CA VAL A 33 -20.64 -8.59 5.33
C VAL A 33 -21.49 -8.47 4.07
N ARG A 34 -21.69 -7.25 3.57
CA ARG A 34 -22.27 -7.01 2.24
C ARG A 34 -21.67 -5.77 1.59
N LEU A 35 -21.84 -5.67 0.27
CA LEU A 35 -21.70 -4.43 -0.47
C LEU A 35 -23.08 -3.81 -0.66
N ALA A 36 -23.18 -2.49 -0.45
CA ALA A 36 -24.39 -1.71 -0.60
C ALA A 36 -24.15 -0.48 -1.47
N THR A 37 -25.18 0.03 -2.13
CA THR A 37 -25.10 1.24 -2.96
C THR A 37 -26.38 2.05 -2.89
N ASN A 38 -26.25 3.38 -3.01
CA ASN A 38 -27.40 4.29 -3.14
C ASN A 38 -27.74 4.57 -4.60
N LYS A 39 -26.84 4.23 -5.55
CA LYS A 39 -27.13 4.32 -6.98
C LYS A 39 -28.34 3.43 -7.23
N ALA A 40 -29.34 3.91 -7.98
CA ALA A 40 -30.54 3.14 -8.31
C ALA A 40 -30.09 1.78 -8.84
N ALA A 41 -30.18 0.75 -7.99
CA ALA A 41 -29.81 -0.58 -8.38
C ALA A 41 -30.81 -0.95 -9.48
N LEU A 42 -30.32 -1.18 -10.70
CA LEU A 42 -31.12 -1.71 -11.79
C LEU A 42 -31.97 -2.84 -11.19
N ALA A 43 -33.29 -2.73 -11.33
CA ALA A 43 -34.30 -3.46 -10.56
C ALA A 43 -34.21 -4.99 -10.72
N GLY A 44 -33.21 -5.60 -10.09
CA GLY A 44 -32.92 -7.02 -10.15
C GLY A 44 -31.95 -7.47 -9.06
N ILE A 45 -31.97 -8.77 -8.76
CA ILE A 45 -31.07 -9.43 -7.82
C ILE A 45 -29.71 -9.58 -8.50
N GLN A 46 -29.00 -8.48 -8.75
CA GLN A 46 -27.61 -8.52 -9.21
C GLN A 46 -26.69 -8.42 -8.00
N VAL A 47 -25.81 -9.41 -7.84
CA VAL A 47 -24.76 -9.36 -6.82
C VAL A 47 -23.84 -8.17 -7.11
N LEU A 48 -23.78 -7.22 -6.18
CA LEU A 48 -22.91 -6.06 -6.30
C LEU A 48 -21.45 -6.50 -6.19
N ARG A 49 -20.62 -6.05 -7.13
CA ARG A 49 -19.15 -6.22 -7.10
C ARG A 49 -18.41 -4.95 -6.67
N GLU A 50 -19.09 -3.82 -6.56
CA GLU A 50 -18.54 -2.58 -6.02
C GLU A 50 -19.60 -1.91 -5.14
N GLY A 51 -19.18 -1.40 -3.97
CA GLY A 51 -20.07 -0.65 -3.10
C GLY A 51 -19.49 -0.29 -1.75
N ARG A 52 -20.30 0.41 -0.96
CA ARG A 52 -20.07 0.66 0.46
C ARG A 52 -20.06 -0.67 1.21
N VAL A 53 -19.04 -0.88 2.02
CA VAL A 53 -18.93 -2.07 2.88
C VAL A 53 -19.78 -1.87 4.12
N GLU A 54 -20.66 -2.82 4.38
CA GLU A 54 -21.46 -2.87 5.60
C GLU A 54 -21.25 -4.21 6.30
N VAL A 55 -21.31 -4.15 7.63
CA VAL A 55 -21.21 -5.31 8.52
C VAL A 55 -22.43 -5.40 9.40
N SER A 56 -22.80 -6.62 9.74
CA SER A 56 -23.83 -6.95 10.73
C SER A 56 -23.24 -7.91 11.75
N PHE A 57 -23.63 -7.80 13.01
CA PHE A 57 -23.24 -8.71 14.10
C PHE A 57 -24.43 -9.55 14.62
N ASP A 58 -25.59 -9.42 13.98
CA ASP A 58 -26.89 -9.93 14.42
C ASP A 58 -27.63 -10.63 13.27
N PHE A 59 -26.91 -11.42 12.47
CA PHE A 59 -27.46 -12.19 11.34
C PHE A 59 -28.19 -11.33 10.28
N GLY A 60 -27.72 -10.09 10.08
CA GLY A 60 -28.25 -9.18 9.07
C GLY A 60 -29.46 -8.36 9.53
N ALA A 61 -29.84 -8.40 10.81
CA ALA A 61 -30.95 -7.60 11.33
C ALA A 61 -30.59 -6.10 11.37
N SER A 62 -29.37 -5.75 11.77
CA SER A 62 -28.84 -4.39 11.71
C SER A 62 -27.51 -4.34 10.95
N TRP A 63 -27.33 -3.26 10.19
CA TRP A 63 -26.15 -3.04 9.36
C TRP A 63 -25.51 -1.71 9.71
N GLY A 64 -24.18 -1.72 9.82
CA GLY A 64 -23.37 -0.53 10.04
C GLY A 64 -22.17 -0.49 9.11
N THR A 65 -21.65 0.71 8.88
CA THR A 65 -20.45 0.91 8.06
C THR A 65 -19.16 0.66 8.83
N ILE A 66 -18.05 0.53 8.11
CA ILE A 66 -16.71 0.50 8.70
C ILE A 66 -16.09 1.90 8.60
N CYS A 67 -15.48 2.39 9.69
CA CYS A 67 -14.74 3.65 9.67
C CYS A 67 -13.68 3.64 8.55
N SER A 68 -13.74 4.65 7.69
CA SER A 68 -13.00 4.68 6.43
C SER A 68 -11.56 5.16 6.56
N THR A 69 -11.18 5.83 7.65
CA THR A 69 -9.94 6.63 7.72
C THR A 69 -8.66 5.83 7.39
N SER A 70 -8.54 4.58 7.84
CA SER A 70 -7.40 3.69 7.54
C SER A 70 -7.75 2.58 6.53
N TRP A 71 -8.88 2.69 5.83
CA TRP A 71 -9.35 1.70 4.88
C TRP A 71 -8.37 1.53 3.72
N SER A 72 -7.91 0.30 3.50
CA SER A 72 -6.92 -0.04 2.47
C SER A 72 -7.32 -1.27 1.66
N MET A 73 -6.50 -1.59 0.65
CA MET A 73 -6.67 -2.81 -0.13
C MET A 73 -6.63 -4.08 0.71
N ARG A 74 -5.98 -4.07 1.89
CA ARG A 74 -5.92 -5.25 2.76
C ARG A 74 -7.29 -5.58 3.34
N GLU A 75 -7.98 -4.62 3.94
CA GLU A 75 -9.32 -4.84 4.48
C GLU A 75 -10.33 -5.15 3.36
N ALA A 76 -10.22 -4.44 2.22
CA ALA A 76 -11.06 -4.70 1.06
C ALA A 76 -10.83 -6.12 0.49
N ASN A 77 -9.61 -6.63 0.49
CA ASN A 77 -9.32 -7.99 0.01
C ASN A 77 -9.97 -9.05 0.88
N VAL A 78 -9.95 -8.86 2.21
CA VAL A 78 -10.69 -9.73 3.15
C VAL A 78 -12.19 -9.68 2.85
N VAL A 79 -12.77 -8.50 2.59
CA VAL A 79 -14.19 -8.37 2.21
C VAL A 79 -14.49 -9.15 0.93
N CYS A 80 -13.74 -8.93 -0.15
CA CYS A 80 -14.00 -9.58 -1.43
C CYS A 80 -13.89 -11.11 -1.33
N ARG A 81 -12.94 -11.62 -0.54
CA ARG A 81 -12.79 -13.06 -0.28
C ARG A 81 -13.90 -13.61 0.60
N GLN A 82 -14.27 -12.90 1.67
CA GLN A 82 -15.36 -13.29 2.57
C GLN A 82 -16.72 -13.35 1.85
N LEU A 83 -16.92 -12.50 0.84
CA LEU A 83 -18.11 -12.49 -0.01
C LEU A 83 -18.07 -13.51 -1.17
N GLY A 84 -16.96 -14.22 -1.36
CA GLY A 84 -16.78 -15.13 -2.50
C GLY A 84 -16.70 -14.42 -3.86
N LEU A 85 -16.34 -13.13 -3.88
CA LEU A 85 -16.26 -12.32 -5.10
C LEU A 85 -14.85 -12.28 -5.72
N GLY A 86 -13.88 -12.91 -5.07
CA GLY A 86 -12.48 -12.95 -5.48
C GLY A 86 -11.62 -12.01 -4.64
N TYR A 87 -10.92 -11.09 -5.29
CA TYR A 87 -9.92 -10.19 -4.71
C TYR A 87 -10.34 -8.73 -4.84
N ALA A 88 -9.78 -7.87 -3.99
CA ALA A 88 -9.99 -6.44 -4.13
C ALA A 88 -9.22 -5.90 -5.35
N SER A 89 -9.91 -5.16 -6.22
CA SER A 89 -9.30 -4.34 -7.28
C SER A 89 -9.23 -2.86 -6.90
N LYS A 90 -10.05 -2.42 -5.94
CA LYS A 90 -10.09 -1.04 -5.46
C LYS A 90 -10.54 -0.99 -4.00
N ALA A 91 -9.90 -0.11 -3.23
CA ALA A 91 -10.30 0.29 -1.90
C ALA A 91 -10.29 1.82 -1.86
N SER A 92 -11.46 2.43 -1.68
CA SER A 92 -11.59 3.89 -1.63
C SER A 92 -12.38 4.35 -0.42
N GLN A 93 -12.26 5.63 -0.13
CA GLN A 93 -13.00 6.33 0.91
C GLN A 93 -13.75 7.46 0.22
N GLY A 94 -15.07 7.48 0.34
CA GLY A 94 -15.86 8.54 -0.29
C GLY A 94 -17.32 8.50 0.08
N THR A 95 -18.13 9.26 -0.64
CA THR A 95 -19.57 9.41 -0.43
C THR A 95 -20.40 8.97 -1.64
N GLU A 96 -19.75 8.47 -2.69
CA GLU A 96 -20.38 8.02 -3.94
C GLU A 96 -21.34 6.84 -3.73
N HIS A 97 -21.12 6.08 -2.65
CA HIS A 97 -22.02 5.05 -2.16
C HIS A 97 -22.61 5.47 -0.81
N GLY A 98 -22.99 6.74 -0.60
CA GLY A 98 -23.57 7.24 0.65
C GLY A 98 -22.53 7.60 1.72
N ASP A 99 -23.00 8.19 2.83
CA ASP A 99 -22.14 8.69 3.90
C ASP A 99 -22.49 8.10 5.29
N SER A 100 -21.60 8.28 6.26
CA SER A 100 -21.76 7.72 7.61
C SER A 100 -22.85 8.40 8.46
N ARG A 101 -23.43 9.52 8.02
CA ARG A 101 -24.54 10.20 8.74
C ARG A 101 -25.85 9.44 8.56
N LYS A 102 -26.04 8.86 7.36
CA LYS A 102 -27.18 7.98 7.06
C LYS A 102 -26.92 6.53 7.44
N TYR A 103 -25.66 6.10 7.37
CA TYR A 103 -25.26 4.72 7.65
C TYR A 103 -24.21 4.68 8.78
N PRO A 104 -24.64 4.65 10.05
CA PRO A 104 -23.73 4.81 11.19
C PRO A 104 -22.68 3.71 11.23
N TRP A 105 -21.55 3.98 11.90
CA TRP A 105 -20.48 3.00 12.06
C TRP A 105 -20.96 1.80 12.88
N GLY A 106 -20.80 0.61 12.33
CA GLY A 106 -20.90 -0.64 13.07
C GLY A 106 -19.53 -1.14 13.55
N MET A 107 -18.44 -0.74 12.88
CA MET A 107 -17.11 -1.28 13.12
C MET A 107 -16.01 -0.23 12.94
N VAL A 108 -15.06 -0.19 13.88
CA VAL A 108 -13.92 0.76 13.86
C VAL A 108 -12.61 0.06 14.23
N GLY A 109 -11.48 0.47 13.65
CA GLY A 109 -10.16 -0.05 14.06
C GLY A 109 -9.89 -1.47 13.57
N THR A 110 -10.10 -1.73 12.28
CA THR A 110 -9.78 -3.01 11.64
C THR A 110 -8.43 -2.89 10.94
N LEU A 111 -7.46 -3.73 11.33
CA LEU A 111 -6.16 -3.82 10.67
C LEU A 111 -5.97 -5.24 10.17
N CYS A 112 -6.13 -5.43 8.87
CA CYS A 112 -5.96 -6.73 8.23
C CYS A 112 -4.57 -6.83 7.59
N ARG A 113 -4.06 -8.06 7.51
CA ARG A 113 -2.99 -8.45 6.57
C ARG A 113 -3.53 -8.52 5.15
N GLY A 114 -4.80 -8.84 4.97
CA GLY A 114 -5.43 -9.07 3.67
C GLY A 114 -5.59 -10.55 3.32
N THR A 115 -5.01 -11.43 4.14
CA THR A 115 -5.05 -12.89 3.96
C THR A 115 -6.08 -13.58 4.86
N GLU A 116 -6.67 -12.86 5.81
CA GLU A 116 -7.72 -13.35 6.69
C GLU A 116 -8.94 -13.87 5.91
N ARG A 117 -9.68 -14.81 6.51
CA ARG A 117 -10.91 -15.35 5.91
C ARG A 117 -12.11 -14.45 6.16
N ARG A 118 -12.12 -13.76 7.30
CA ARG A 118 -13.20 -12.85 7.71
C ARG A 118 -12.61 -11.60 8.34
N LEU A 119 -13.32 -10.48 8.22
CA LEU A 119 -12.95 -9.23 8.91
C LEU A 119 -12.86 -9.39 10.44
N ALA A 120 -13.58 -10.38 11.00
CA ALA A 120 -13.53 -10.75 12.41
C ALA A 120 -12.16 -11.30 12.85
N ASP A 121 -11.36 -11.82 11.92
CA ASP A 121 -10.08 -12.45 12.21
C ASP A 121 -8.91 -11.44 12.09
N CYS A 122 -9.19 -10.19 11.71
CA CYS A 122 -8.20 -9.10 11.63
C CYS A 122 -7.86 -8.52 13.02
N ILE A 123 -6.68 -7.93 13.14
CA ILE A 123 -6.22 -7.27 14.38
C ILE A 123 -7.10 -6.05 14.64
N ARG A 124 -7.38 -5.77 15.92
CA ARG A 124 -8.16 -4.62 16.36
C ARG A 124 -7.41 -3.73 17.35
N GLU A 125 -7.60 -2.43 17.22
CA GLU A 125 -7.18 -1.46 18.25
C GLU A 125 -8.05 -1.65 19.50
N SER A 126 -7.44 -1.68 20.69
CA SER A 126 -8.12 -2.02 21.95
C SER A 126 -8.92 -0.88 22.59
N HIS A 127 -8.55 0.36 22.29
CA HIS A 127 -9.26 1.58 22.68
C HIS A 127 -9.90 2.19 21.43
N TYR A 128 -10.74 3.24 21.56
CA TYR A 128 -11.25 3.95 20.38
C TYR A 128 -10.07 4.18 19.42
N PRO A 129 -10.15 3.68 18.19
CA PRO A 129 -8.98 3.58 17.33
C PRO A 129 -8.38 4.96 17.09
N ASN A 130 -7.08 5.11 17.35
CA ASN A 130 -6.37 6.36 17.11
C ASN A 130 -6.45 6.75 15.63
N LEU A 131 -6.62 5.75 14.77
CA LEU A 131 -6.71 5.92 13.33
C LEU A 131 -8.10 6.35 12.84
N CYS A 132 -9.16 6.31 13.65
CA CYS A 132 -10.50 6.63 13.18
C CYS A 132 -10.90 8.08 13.47
N ASN A 133 -11.03 8.90 12.43
CA ASN A 133 -11.49 10.28 12.58
C ASN A 133 -13.03 10.37 12.63
N ALA A 134 -13.59 10.69 13.80
CA ALA A 134 -15.04 10.89 14.03
C ALA A 134 -15.70 11.95 13.10
N ARG A 135 -14.92 12.91 12.59
CA ARG A 135 -15.40 13.94 11.65
C ARG A 135 -15.41 13.48 10.20
N ASN A 136 -14.83 12.32 9.90
CA ASN A 136 -14.80 11.76 8.56
C ASN A 136 -16.14 11.10 8.23
N HIS A 137 -16.88 11.71 7.31
CA HIS A 137 -18.19 11.20 6.86
C HIS A 137 -18.10 10.19 5.70
N ASN A 138 -16.90 9.95 5.16
CA ASN A 138 -16.71 8.99 4.09
C ASN A 138 -16.97 7.56 4.58
N VAL A 139 -17.46 6.72 3.69
CA VAL A 139 -17.63 5.29 3.93
C VAL A 139 -16.52 4.48 3.28
N SER A 140 -16.27 3.29 3.81
CA SER A 140 -15.34 2.31 3.25
C SER A 140 -15.94 1.68 2.01
N ILE A 141 -15.23 1.69 0.88
CA ILE A 141 -15.71 1.19 -0.41
C ILE A 141 -14.75 0.14 -0.94
N ALA A 142 -15.30 -0.97 -1.45
CA ALA A 142 -14.55 -2.04 -2.09
C ALA A 142 -15.09 -2.33 -3.49
N ALA A 143 -14.20 -2.63 -4.43
CA ALA A 143 -14.54 -3.28 -5.69
C ALA A 143 -13.82 -4.63 -5.78
N CYS A 144 -14.53 -5.65 -6.27
CA CYS A 144 -14.09 -7.04 -6.26
C CYS A 144 -14.04 -7.65 -7.66
N VAL A 145 -12.94 -8.34 -7.95
CA VAL A 145 -12.65 -9.03 -9.22
C VAL A 145 -12.31 -10.49 -8.98
N SER A 146 -12.66 -11.38 -9.93
CA SER A 146 -12.39 -12.82 -9.79
C SER A 146 -10.91 -13.19 -9.97
N HIS A 147 -10.15 -12.37 -10.70
CA HIS A 147 -8.73 -12.56 -10.99
C HIS A 147 -7.96 -11.31 -10.58
N SER A 148 -6.76 -11.50 -10.03
CA SER A 148 -5.89 -10.40 -9.61
C SER A 148 -4.43 -10.70 -9.94
N ALA A 149 -3.61 -9.66 -9.95
CA ALA A 149 -2.17 -9.78 -10.01
C ALA A 149 -1.62 -10.34 -8.69
N ASP A 150 -0.36 -10.74 -8.67
CA ASP A 150 0.34 -11.15 -7.44
C ASP A 150 1.84 -10.87 -7.63
N LEU A 151 2.35 -9.82 -6.98
CA LEU A 151 3.75 -9.41 -7.12
C LEU A 151 4.62 -10.26 -6.19
N GLU A 152 5.47 -11.07 -6.78
CA GLU A 152 6.50 -11.79 -6.05
C GLU A 152 7.86 -11.10 -6.19
N ILE A 153 8.48 -10.76 -5.05
CA ILE A 153 9.81 -10.17 -5.05
C ILE A 153 10.90 -11.21 -5.38
N GLY A 154 11.82 -10.86 -6.26
CA GLY A 154 13.01 -11.65 -6.58
C GLY A 154 14.12 -11.46 -5.55
N LEU A 155 14.56 -12.54 -4.90
CA LEU A 155 15.59 -12.49 -3.86
C LEU A 155 17.02 -12.52 -4.44
N VAL A 156 17.24 -13.37 -5.44
CA VAL A 156 18.57 -13.63 -6.01
C VAL A 156 19.14 -12.38 -6.67
N ASP A 157 18.30 -11.59 -7.33
CA ASP A 157 18.71 -10.36 -8.00
C ASP A 157 19.23 -9.31 -7.01
N ILE A 158 18.67 -9.25 -5.80
CA ILE A 158 19.15 -8.37 -4.72
C ILE A 158 20.54 -8.81 -4.27
N GLU A 159 20.74 -10.10 -3.97
CA GLU A 159 22.02 -10.62 -3.46
C GLU A 159 23.14 -10.52 -4.50
N ARG A 160 22.85 -10.90 -5.75
CA ARG A 160 23.86 -11.05 -6.81
C ARG A 160 24.39 -9.72 -7.32
N THR A 161 23.56 -8.67 -7.36
CA THR A 161 23.96 -7.37 -7.94
C THR A 161 24.28 -6.31 -6.89
N ALA A 162 24.15 -6.64 -5.60
CA ALA A 162 24.53 -5.78 -4.48
C ALA A 162 25.96 -5.26 -4.61
N ARG A 163 26.14 -3.94 -4.62
CA ARG A 163 27.46 -3.30 -4.65
C ARG A 163 27.43 -1.89 -4.09
N LEU A 164 28.57 -1.45 -3.56
CA LEU A 164 28.80 -0.04 -3.28
C LEU A 164 29.33 0.70 -4.50
N GLU A 165 28.86 1.93 -4.68
CA GLU A 165 29.40 2.87 -5.66
C GLU A 165 29.56 4.25 -5.02
N ALA A 166 30.76 4.80 -5.11
CA ALA A 166 30.99 6.21 -4.79
C ALA A 166 30.64 7.05 -6.01
N VAL A 167 29.65 7.94 -5.88
CA VAL A 167 29.17 8.78 -6.98
C VAL A 167 29.35 10.25 -6.59
N PRO A 168 30.04 11.08 -7.41
CA PRO A 168 30.16 12.49 -7.13
C PRO A 168 28.77 13.15 -7.21
N MET A 169 28.53 14.12 -6.34
CA MET A 169 27.29 14.88 -6.32
C MET A 169 26.97 15.36 -7.75
N SER A 170 27.91 15.90 -8.53
CA SER A 170 27.69 16.35 -9.92
C SER A 170 26.91 15.38 -10.84
N ARG A 171 26.90 14.06 -10.57
CA ARG A 171 26.14 13.05 -11.32
C ARG A 171 24.78 12.66 -10.73
N LEU A 172 24.37 13.25 -9.62
CA LEU A 172 23.15 12.91 -8.88
C LEU A 172 22.00 13.92 -9.10
N THR A 173 22.06 14.77 -10.12
CA THR A 173 21.03 15.81 -10.35
C THR A 173 19.63 15.20 -10.48
N CYS A 174 19.45 14.21 -11.36
CA CYS A 174 18.16 13.54 -11.54
C CYS A 174 17.70 12.81 -10.28
N ALA A 175 18.60 12.10 -9.61
CA ALA A 175 18.29 11.45 -8.32
C ALA A 175 17.90 12.45 -7.22
N MET A 176 18.38 13.70 -7.27
CA MET A 176 17.99 14.76 -6.34
C MET A 176 16.63 15.37 -6.68
N GLU A 177 16.31 15.53 -7.97
CA GLU A 177 14.97 15.93 -8.42
C GLU A 177 13.92 14.89 -8.02
N GLU A 178 14.30 13.61 -7.99
CA GLU A 178 13.45 12.49 -7.58
C GLU A 178 13.52 12.14 -6.07
N HIS A 179 14.17 12.96 -5.24
CA HIS A 179 14.22 12.74 -3.78
C HIS A 179 14.89 11.43 -3.30
N CYS A 180 15.81 10.86 -4.07
CA CYS A 180 16.42 9.56 -3.78
C CYS A 180 17.67 9.62 -2.89
N VAL A 181 18.38 10.75 -2.86
CA VAL A 181 19.53 10.95 -1.96
C VAL A 181 19.07 11.29 -0.54
N SER A 182 19.91 11.04 0.47
CA SER A 182 19.58 11.43 1.85
C SER A 182 19.50 12.95 2.02
N ALA A 183 18.73 13.41 3.01
CA ALA A 183 18.41 14.84 3.20
C ALA A 183 19.66 15.74 3.30
N ASP A 184 20.74 15.27 3.91
CA ASP A 184 21.99 16.02 4.03
C ASP A 184 22.67 16.30 2.69
N ALA A 185 22.42 15.49 1.65
CA ALA A 185 23.00 15.69 0.33
C ALA A 185 22.53 17.00 -0.32
N TYR A 186 21.33 17.48 0.01
CA TYR A 186 20.80 18.76 -0.50
C TYR A 186 21.54 19.98 0.06
N GLU A 187 21.97 19.92 1.32
CA GLU A 187 22.79 20.95 1.94
C GLU A 187 24.23 20.88 1.42
N ILE A 188 24.80 19.67 1.36
CA ILE A 188 26.15 19.42 0.87
C ILE A 188 26.32 19.87 -0.59
N ARG A 189 25.31 19.70 -1.44
CA ARG A 189 25.35 20.16 -2.84
C ARG A 189 25.72 21.64 -2.95
N ARG A 190 25.23 22.48 -2.04
CA ARG A 190 25.42 23.93 -2.07
C ARG A 190 26.82 24.33 -1.62
N THR A 191 27.41 23.58 -0.69
CA THR A 191 28.69 23.93 -0.06
C THR A 191 29.88 23.14 -0.61
N ASN A 192 29.65 21.92 -1.11
CA ASN A 192 30.66 21.04 -1.67
C ASN A 192 30.09 20.21 -2.84
N PRO A 193 29.96 20.80 -4.05
CA PRO A 193 29.39 20.12 -5.21
C PRO A 193 30.24 18.95 -5.74
N HIS A 194 31.48 18.79 -5.27
CA HIS A 194 32.39 17.68 -5.61
C HIS A 194 32.35 16.54 -4.59
N ALA A 195 31.63 16.69 -3.47
CA ALA A 195 31.47 15.63 -2.49
C ALA A 195 30.98 14.34 -3.17
N ALA A 196 31.43 13.19 -2.68
CA ALA A 196 30.94 11.90 -3.14
C ALA A 196 29.91 11.33 -2.16
N ARG A 197 28.91 10.64 -2.69
CA ARG A 197 27.96 9.83 -1.92
C ARG A 197 28.28 8.36 -2.13
N ILE A 198 28.13 7.55 -1.09
CA ILE A 198 28.28 6.10 -1.15
C ILE A 198 26.88 5.49 -1.29
N LEU A 199 26.62 4.89 -2.43
CA LEU A 199 25.32 4.32 -2.78
C LEU A 199 25.40 2.79 -2.70
N LEU A 200 24.50 2.18 -1.93
CA LEU A 200 24.27 0.74 -1.94
C LEU A 200 23.29 0.40 -3.06
N ARG A 201 23.83 -0.02 -4.20
CA ARG A 201 23.08 -0.41 -5.40
C ARG A 201 22.75 -1.89 -5.37
N PHE A 202 21.59 -2.26 -5.89
CA PHE A 202 21.11 -3.63 -6.06
C PHE A 202 19.90 -3.65 -6.97
N SER A 203 19.65 -4.77 -7.64
CA SER A 203 18.53 -4.94 -8.55
C SER A 203 17.31 -5.43 -7.78
N VAL A 204 16.12 -5.02 -8.21
CA VAL A 204 14.84 -5.49 -7.66
C VAL A 204 13.99 -6.02 -8.79
N LYS A 205 13.58 -7.28 -8.67
CA LYS A 205 12.67 -7.92 -9.59
C LYS A 205 11.28 -8.05 -8.96
N ALA A 206 10.26 -7.63 -9.70
CA ALA A 206 8.85 -7.82 -9.40
C ALA A 206 8.23 -8.77 -10.43
N SER A 207 7.98 -10.01 -10.04
CA SER A 207 7.37 -11.03 -10.91
C SER A 207 5.86 -11.05 -10.72
N ASN A 208 5.07 -11.08 -11.79
CA ASN A 208 3.64 -11.32 -11.68
C ASN A 208 3.33 -12.81 -11.71
N VAL A 209 3.07 -13.39 -10.52
CA VAL A 209 2.71 -14.80 -10.34
C VAL A 209 1.19 -15.01 -10.19
N GLY A 210 0.41 -13.95 -10.42
CA GLY A 210 -1.04 -13.96 -10.26
C GLY A 210 -1.79 -14.53 -11.45
N THR A 211 -3.08 -14.24 -11.51
CA THR A 211 -3.99 -14.71 -12.58
C THR A 211 -4.50 -13.59 -13.48
N ALA A 212 -4.05 -12.36 -13.26
CA ALA A 212 -4.33 -11.20 -14.11
C ALA A 212 -3.08 -10.32 -14.23
N ASP A 213 -3.01 -9.52 -15.29
CA ASP A 213 -1.91 -8.59 -15.52
C ASP A 213 -1.87 -7.52 -14.40
N VAL A 214 -0.66 -7.12 -14.00
CA VAL A 214 -0.48 -5.91 -13.19
C VAL A 214 -0.79 -4.73 -14.10
N SER A 215 -1.74 -3.90 -13.71
CA SER A 215 -2.02 -2.61 -14.35
C SER A 215 -1.74 -1.49 -13.35
N PRO A 216 -1.12 -0.38 -13.77
CA PRO A 216 -1.08 0.81 -12.94
C PRO A 216 -2.49 1.24 -12.51
N TYR A 217 -2.61 1.79 -11.31
CA TYR A 217 -3.88 2.31 -10.79
C TYR A 217 -4.27 3.64 -11.43
N ALA A 218 -3.28 4.46 -11.79
CA ALA A 218 -3.48 5.78 -12.37
C ALA A 218 -3.89 5.68 -13.83
N ASN A 219 -4.83 6.52 -14.26
CA ASN A 219 -5.14 6.64 -15.67
C ASN A 219 -3.91 7.15 -16.43
N TYR A 220 -3.70 6.77 -17.68
CA TYR A 220 -2.58 7.26 -18.49
C TYR A 220 -2.51 8.81 -18.58
N LYS A 221 -3.64 9.49 -18.40
CA LYS A 221 -3.71 10.96 -18.32
C LYS A 221 -3.09 11.56 -17.06
N GLU A 222 -2.95 10.76 -16.01
CA GLU A 222 -2.35 11.14 -14.72
C GLU A 222 -0.86 10.77 -14.67
N TRP A 223 -0.35 10.07 -15.69
CA TRP A 223 1.06 9.70 -15.74
C TRP A 223 1.93 10.92 -15.96
N VAL A 224 3.04 10.97 -15.24
CA VAL A 224 3.94 12.12 -15.25
C VAL A 224 5.12 11.82 -16.16
N TRP A 225 5.34 12.65 -17.18
CA TRP A 225 6.55 12.57 -18.01
C TRP A 225 7.77 12.99 -17.19
N HIS A 226 8.82 12.17 -17.19
CA HIS A 226 10.06 12.50 -16.49
C HIS A 226 11.19 12.77 -17.46
N GLN A 227 11.67 14.02 -17.48
CA GLN A 227 12.66 14.47 -18.46
C GLN A 227 14.01 13.75 -18.34
N CYS A 228 14.44 13.42 -17.12
CA CYS A 228 15.69 12.68 -16.91
C CYS A 228 15.67 11.27 -17.51
N HIS A 229 14.49 10.63 -17.56
CA HIS A 229 14.35 9.23 -17.98
C HIS A 229 13.65 9.06 -19.33
N ARG A 230 13.09 10.15 -19.87
CA ARG A 230 12.41 10.25 -21.17
C ARG A 230 11.30 9.20 -21.34
N HIS A 231 10.51 8.99 -20.29
CA HIS A 231 9.29 8.18 -20.33
C HIS A 231 8.28 8.64 -19.27
N TYR A 232 7.07 8.09 -19.34
CA TYR A 232 5.99 8.35 -18.39
C TYR A 232 6.09 7.44 -17.17
N HIS A 233 5.94 8.01 -15.97
CA HIS A 233 5.75 7.24 -14.74
C HIS A 233 4.28 7.07 -14.44
N SER A 234 3.86 5.84 -14.16
CA SER A 234 2.47 5.52 -13.83
C SER A 234 2.19 5.46 -12.33
N MET A 235 3.24 5.49 -11.50
CA MET A 235 3.16 5.50 -10.03
C MET A 235 4.37 6.23 -9.41
N ASN A 236 4.14 6.91 -8.28
CA ASN A 236 5.20 7.63 -7.53
C ASN A 236 6.04 6.72 -6.63
N VAL A 237 5.48 5.62 -6.12
CA VAL A 237 6.21 4.66 -5.28
C VAL A 237 5.77 3.26 -5.67
N PHE A 238 6.68 2.49 -6.25
CA PHE A 238 6.45 1.07 -6.53
C PHE A 238 7.29 0.17 -5.61
N ALA A 239 8.50 0.60 -5.26
CA ALA A 239 9.38 -0.11 -4.36
C ALA A 239 10.07 0.82 -3.35
N THR A 240 10.20 0.36 -2.11
CA THR A 240 10.93 1.05 -1.03
C THR A 240 12.04 0.18 -0.47
N PHE A 241 13.12 0.82 -0.06
CA PHE A 241 14.35 0.18 0.43
C PHE A 241 14.72 0.80 1.77
N ASP A 242 14.70 0.02 2.84
CA ASP A 242 15.02 0.52 4.17
C ASP A 242 16.16 -0.29 4.77
N VAL A 243 17.15 0.39 5.33
CA VAL A 243 18.24 -0.23 6.09
C VAL A 243 17.96 -0.01 7.57
N TYR A 244 17.95 -1.09 8.33
CA TYR A 244 17.74 -1.11 9.77
C TYR A 244 18.99 -1.63 10.49
N ASP A 245 19.24 -1.12 11.70
CA ASP A 245 20.13 -1.81 12.63
C ASP A 245 19.50 -3.14 13.13
N LEU A 246 20.26 -3.91 13.91
CA LEU A 246 19.79 -5.20 14.45
C LEU A 246 18.70 -5.04 15.53
N ASN A 247 18.41 -3.82 15.97
CA ASN A 247 17.30 -3.49 16.86
C ASN A 247 16.08 -2.96 16.08
N TYR A 248 16.05 -3.12 14.75
CA TYR A 248 15.01 -2.63 13.86
C TYR A 248 14.79 -1.11 13.91
N ARG A 249 15.83 -0.33 14.22
CA ARG A 249 15.81 1.12 14.03
C ARG A 249 16.25 1.45 12.61
N LYS A 250 15.43 2.19 11.87
CA LYS A 250 15.77 2.64 10.51
C LYS A 250 16.96 3.59 10.55
N VAL A 251 18.02 3.28 9.80
CA VAL A 251 19.27 4.07 9.73
C VAL A 251 19.50 4.69 8.37
N ALA A 252 18.90 4.14 7.31
CA ALA A 252 18.89 4.74 5.98
C ALA A 252 17.64 4.28 5.22
N GLN A 253 17.26 5.05 4.20
CA GLN A 253 16.15 4.72 3.32
C GLN A 253 16.47 5.16 1.89
N GLY A 254 15.89 4.43 0.95
CA GLY A 254 15.84 4.73 -0.46
C GLY A 254 14.48 4.29 -0.99
N HIS A 255 14.17 4.71 -2.21
CA HIS A 255 12.94 4.30 -2.88
C HIS A 255 13.09 4.47 -4.38
N LYS A 256 12.29 3.73 -5.14
CA LYS A 256 12.10 4.01 -6.55
C LYS A 256 10.92 4.98 -6.69
N ALA A 257 11.24 6.27 -6.81
CA ALA A 257 10.31 7.42 -6.87
C ALA A 257 9.45 7.51 -8.14
N SER A 258 9.71 6.62 -9.09
CA SER A 258 9.53 6.90 -10.51
C SER A 258 9.50 5.59 -11.27
N PHE A 259 8.32 5.10 -11.61
CA PHE A 259 8.17 3.75 -12.12
C PHE A 259 7.39 3.69 -13.44
N CYS A 260 7.96 2.93 -14.37
CA CYS A 260 7.27 2.45 -15.55
C CYS A 260 7.19 0.91 -15.52
N LEU A 261 5.97 0.36 -15.59
CA LEU A 261 5.76 -1.09 -15.58
C LEU A 261 5.94 -1.69 -16.98
N MET A 262 6.87 -2.64 -17.12
CA MET A 262 7.10 -3.37 -18.38
C MET A 262 7.43 -4.86 -18.17
N ASP A 263 7.26 -5.65 -19.24
CA ASP A 263 7.67 -7.05 -19.26
C ASP A 263 9.15 -7.18 -19.61
N SER A 264 10.04 -6.97 -18.63
CA SER A 264 11.50 -7.06 -18.84
C SER A 264 11.97 -8.49 -19.13
N GLU A 265 11.35 -9.48 -18.49
CA GLU A 265 11.61 -10.91 -18.69
C GLU A 265 10.32 -11.71 -18.49
N CYS A 266 10.22 -12.88 -19.12
CA CYS A 266 9.04 -13.74 -18.96
C CYS A 266 9.44 -15.21 -18.85
N ARG A 267 8.55 -16.00 -18.24
CA ARG A 267 8.67 -17.47 -18.24
C ARG A 267 8.67 -18.00 -19.70
N PRO A 268 9.35 -19.13 -19.96
CA PRO A 268 9.33 -19.76 -21.27
C PRO A 268 7.90 -19.95 -21.81
N GLY A 269 7.66 -19.54 -23.04
CA GLY A 269 6.34 -19.64 -23.71
C GLY A 269 5.37 -18.48 -23.41
N VAL A 270 5.68 -17.59 -22.47
CA VAL A 270 4.87 -16.39 -22.20
C VAL A 270 5.35 -15.25 -23.09
N ARG A 271 4.42 -14.60 -23.81
CA ARG A 271 4.72 -13.46 -24.69
C ARG A 271 4.64 -12.14 -23.91
N GLN A 272 5.69 -11.33 -24.02
CA GLN A 272 5.71 -9.94 -23.54
C GLN A 272 4.59 -9.12 -24.21
N LYS A 273 3.92 -8.27 -23.43
CA LYS A 273 2.81 -7.41 -23.86
C LYS A 273 3.09 -5.94 -23.55
N TYR A 274 3.70 -5.65 -22.41
CA TYR A 274 3.86 -4.29 -21.88
C TYR A 274 5.28 -3.76 -22.04
N THR A 275 5.36 -2.47 -22.35
CA THR A 275 6.61 -1.71 -22.50
C THR A 275 6.44 -0.34 -21.85
N CYS A 276 7.50 0.47 -21.77
CA CYS A 276 7.40 1.88 -21.34
C CYS A 276 6.82 2.83 -22.38
N GLY A 277 5.81 2.37 -23.12
CA GLY A 277 5.07 3.18 -24.08
C GLY A 277 4.16 4.22 -23.41
N ASN A 278 3.54 5.05 -24.24
CA ASN A 278 2.75 6.21 -23.80
C ASN A 278 1.38 5.86 -23.18
N THR A 279 0.80 4.70 -23.49
CA THR A 279 -0.60 4.39 -23.12
C THR A 279 -0.80 3.05 -22.45
N THR A 280 0.21 2.18 -22.45
CA THR A 280 0.10 0.83 -21.88
C THR A 280 1.36 0.51 -21.10
N GLN A 281 1.21 0.35 -19.79
CA GLN A 281 2.23 -0.14 -18.87
C GLN A 281 1.60 -1.26 -18.03
N GLY A 282 2.42 -2.19 -17.58
CA GLY A 282 1.96 -3.33 -16.80
C GLY A 282 3.00 -4.45 -16.73
N ILE A 283 2.62 -5.51 -16.03
CA ILE A 283 3.38 -6.76 -15.98
C ILE A 283 2.43 -7.90 -16.29
N SER A 284 2.62 -8.55 -17.43
CA SER A 284 1.80 -9.67 -17.85
C SER A 284 1.91 -10.87 -16.91
N VAL A 285 0.84 -11.65 -16.83
CA VAL A 285 0.86 -12.93 -16.08
C VAL A 285 2.03 -13.80 -16.53
N GLY A 286 2.91 -14.17 -15.59
CA GLY A 286 4.10 -14.97 -15.88
C GLY A 286 5.31 -14.19 -16.39
N CYS A 287 5.22 -12.86 -16.45
CA CYS A 287 6.33 -11.95 -16.71
C CYS A 287 6.82 -11.27 -15.43
N ALA A 288 7.96 -10.58 -15.53
CA ALA A 288 8.54 -9.80 -14.45
C ALA A 288 9.12 -8.48 -14.97
N ASP A 289 9.11 -7.50 -14.09
CA ASP A 289 9.80 -6.22 -14.27
C ASP A 289 11.01 -6.15 -13.35
N THR A 290 12.19 -5.96 -13.93
CA THR A 290 13.47 -5.97 -13.22
C THR A 290 14.13 -4.61 -13.33
N TYR A 291 14.18 -3.91 -12.20
CA TYR A 291 14.88 -2.66 -12.05
C TYR A 291 16.32 -2.95 -11.65
N THR A 292 17.23 -2.72 -12.59
CA THR A 292 18.63 -3.09 -12.45
C THR A 292 19.42 -2.08 -11.63
N ASP A 293 20.49 -2.53 -10.98
CA ASP A 293 21.36 -1.75 -10.09
C ASP A 293 22.07 -0.55 -10.77
N VAL A 294 22.03 -0.48 -12.10
CA VAL A 294 22.60 0.63 -12.90
C VAL A 294 21.66 1.83 -13.02
N LEU A 295 20.37 1.66 -12.71
CA LEU A 295 19.38 2.73 -12.83
C LEU A 295 19.53 3.80 -11.75
N ASP A 296 19.07 5.01 -12.05
CA ASP A 296 18.92 6.06 -11.06
C ASP A 296 17.86 5.69 -10.02
N CYS A 297 18.08 6.11 -8.78
CA CYS A 297 17.26 5.79 -7.61
C CYS A 297 17.14 4.30 -7.24
N GLN A 298 17.82 3.40 -7.94
CA GLN A 298 17.83 1.97 -7.63
C GLN A 298 18.94 1.63 -6.63
N TRP A 299 18.90 2.30 -5.48
CA TRP A 299 19.91 2.23 -4.40
C TRP A 299 19.45 2.88 -3.09
N VAL A 300 20.22 2.67 -2.03
CA VAL A 300 20.12 3.41 -0.76
C VAL A 300 21.37 4.26 -0.55
N ASP A 301 21.24 5.55 -0.23
CA ASP A 301 22.38 6.38 0.19
C ASP A 301 22.81 5.96 1.60
N VAL A 302 23.99 5.35 1.69
CA VAL A 302 24.55 4.83 2.95
C VAL A 302 25.74 5.65 3.43
N THR A 303 25.96 6.86 2.88
CA THR A 303 27.15 7.69 3.16
C THR A 303 27.37 7.96 4.65
N ARG A 304 26.30 8.15 5.44
CA ARG A 304 26.37 8.40 6.88
C ARG A 304 26.07 7.17 7.75
N VAL A 305 25.85 6.01 7.13
CA VAL A 305 25.66 4.76 7.89
C VAL A 305 27.02 4.35 8.47
N PRO A 306 27.11 3.97 9.76
CA PRO A 306 28.36 3.48 10.32
C PRO A 306 28.85 2.20 9.63
N ILE A 307 30.14 2.16 9.28
CA ILE A 307 30.77 0.99 8.64
C ILE A 307 31.16 -0.09 9.66
N ASN A 308 31.57 -1.25 9.15
CA ASN A 308 32.00 -2.43 9.90
C ASN A 308 30.93 -2.97 10.86
N ARG A 309 29.67 -2.92 10.40
CA ARG A 309 28.51 -3.40 11.14
C ARG A 309 27.59 -4.21 10.24
N ARG A 310 26.83 -5.09 10.88
CA ARG A 310 25.74 -5.81 10.24
C ARG A 310 24.43 -5.05 10.39
N TYR A 311 23.69 -5.00 9.30
CA TYR A 311 22.38 -4.36 9.18
C TYR A 311 21.38 -5.34 8.57
N ILE A 312 20.12 -4.90 8.53
CA ILE A 312 19.03 -5.57 7.86
C ILE A 312 18.58 -4.66 6.71
N LEU A 313 18.60 -5.17 5.48
CA LEU A 313 17.97 -4.50 4.35
C LEU A 313 16.55 -5.06 4.17
N ARG A 314 15.56 -4.18 4.14
CA ARG A 314 14.20 -4.52 3.72
C ARG A 314 13.89 -3.89 2.37
N VAL A 315 13.39 -4.71 1.45
CA VAL A 315 12.91 -4.29 0.14
C VAL A 315 11.43 -4.65 0.05
N ALA A 316 10.58 -3.70 -0.30
CA ALA A 316 9.14 -3.90 -0.38
C ALA A 316 8.61 -3.44 -1.74
N LEU A 317 7.82 -4.29 -2.40
CA LEU A 317 7.01 -3.96 -3.56
C LEU A 317 5.60 -3.53 -3.13
N ASN A 318 4.98 -2.62 -3.87
CA ASN A 318 3.65 -2.07 -3.56
C ASN A 318 3.47 -1.73 -2.05
N PRO A 319 4.40 -0.97 -1.42
CA PRO A 319 4.44 -0.80 0.04
C PRO A 319 3.25 -0.02 0.60
N GLU A 320 2.53 0.71 -0.25
CA GLU A 320 1.31 1.45 0.09
C GLU A 320 0.03 0.64 -0.19
N TYR A 321 0.15 -0.58 -0.71
CA TYR A 321 -0.97 -1.47 -1.04
C TYR A 321 -2.00 -0.79 -1.97
N LYS A 322 -1.51 -0.05 -2.97
CA LYS A 322 -2.36 0.65 -3.94
C LYS A 322 -2.77 -0.27 -5.10
N LEU A 323 -1.93 -1.23 -5.44
CA LEU A 323 -2.28 -2.27 -6.42
C LEU A 323 -3.06 -3.39 -5.73
N GLY A 324 -4.08 -3.89 -6.42
CA GLY A 324 -4.82 -5.08 -6.01
C GLY A 324 -4.04 -6.34 -6.31
N GLU A 325 -3.92 -7.21 -5.33
CA GLU A 325 -3.12 -8.43 -5.41
C GLU A 325 -3.88 -9.60 -4.77
N ILE A 326 -3.55 -10.83 -5.19
CA ILE A 326 -4.06 -12.06 -4.57
C ILE A 326 -3.64 -12.12 -3.10
N SER A 327 -2.35 -11.84 -2.86
CA SER A 327 -1.73 -11.78 -1.55
C SER A 327 -0.73 -10.62 -1.53
N PHE A 328 -0.36 -10.15 -0.35
CA PHE A 328 0.73 -9.19 -0.17
C PHE A 328 1.92 -9.82 0.60
N GLU A 329 1.85 -11.13 0.84
CA GLU A 329 2.79 -11.86 1.71
C GLU A 329 4.20 -12.00 1.10
N ASN A 330 4.25 -11.95 -0.22
CA ASN A 330 5.39 -12.18 -1.11
C ASN A 330 6.00 -10.88 -1.68
N ASN A 331 5.47 -9.72 -1.29
CA ASN A 331 5.93 -8.42 -1.75
C ASN A 331 7.24 -7.96 -1.11
N GLY A 332 7.61 -8.55 0.03
CA GLY A 332 8.72 -8.10 0.86
C GLY A 332 9.89 -9.08 0.91
N ALA A 333 11.10 -8.54 1.00
CA ALA A 333 12.32 -9.27 1.30
C ALA A 333 13.03 -8.66 2.51
N GLU A 334 13.57 -9.50 3.38
CA GLU A 334 14.48 -9.12 4.46
C GLU A 334 15.82 -9.83 4.25
N CYS A 335 16.91 -9.06 4.17
CA CYS A 335 18.25 -9.56 3.91
C CYS A 335 19.22 -9.06 5.00
N LEU A 336 20.31 -9.79 5.21
CA LEU A 336 21.44 -9.29 5.99
C LEU A 336 22.36 -8.46 5.10
N LEU A 337 22.82 -7.33 5.62
CA LEU A 337 23.78 -6.44 4.99
C LEU A 337 25.03 -6.36 5.87
N ASP A 338 26.15 -6.93 5.42
CA ASP A 338 27.46 -6.67 6.02
C ASP A 338 28.02 -5.39 5.38
N TYR A 339 27.91 -4.25 6.05
CA TYR A 339 28.34 -2.96 5.51
C TYR A 339 29.73 -2.59 6.02
N THR A 340 30.72 -2.65 5.14
CA THR A 340 32.14 -2.40 5.46
C THR A 340 32.65 -1.06 4.93
N GLY A 341 31.85 -0.35 4.12
CA GLY A 341 32.27 0.86 3.41
C GLY A 341 33.14 0.60 2.17
N VAL A 342 33.57 -0.64 1.96
CA VAL A 342 34.39 -1.06 0.82
C VAL A 342 33.56 -1.93 -0.13
N ARG A 343 33.66 -1.69 -1.44
CA ARG A 343 32.86 -2.36 -2.47
C ARG A 343 33.04 -3.88 -2.48
N GLN A 344 34.26 -4.35 -2.30
CA GLN A 344 34.62 -5.77 -2.41
C GLN A 344 34.13 -6.61 -1.21
N THR A 345 33.99 -5.99 -0.05
CA THR A 345 33.66 -6.69 1.22
C THR A 345 32.25 -6.37 1.71
N THR A 346 31.60 -5.33 1.18
CA THR A 346 30.18 -5.08 1.45
C THR A 346 29.31 -6.03 0.64
N ARG A 347 28.37 -6.70 1.30
CA ARG A 347 27.52 -7.71 0.65
C ARG A 347 26.14 -7.76 1.28
N ILE A 348 25.14 -8.08 0.45
CA ILE A 348 23.79 -8.45 0.86
C ILE A 348 23.66 -9.97 0.71
N PHE A 349 23.10 -10.65 1.70
CA PHE A 349 22.98 -12.10 1.73
C PHE A 349 21.88 -12.59 2.67
N ASN A 350 21.52 -13.88 2.59
CA ASN A 350 20.46 -14.51 3.37
C ASN A 350 19.13 -13.74 3.24
N CYS A 351 18.84 -13.26 2.03
CA CYS A 351 17.57 -12.68 1.67
C CYS A 351 16.45 -13.72 1.81
N ARG A 352 15.36 -13.33 2.47
CA ARG A 352 14.17 -14.17 2.62
C ARG A 352 12.93 -13.37 2.30
N ARG A 353 11.99 -14.00 1.59
CA ARG A 353 10.65 -13.43 1.44
C ARG A 353 10.01 -13.33 2.81
N LYS A 354 9.52 -12.15 3.13
CA LYS A 354 8.87 -11.88 4.39
C LYS A 354 7.79 -10.85 4.14
N PRO A 355 6.63 -11.05 4.74
CA PRO A 355 5.62 -10.04 4.62
C PRO A 355 5.92 -8.81 5.49
N LEU A 356 5.67 -7.61 4.95
CA LEU A 356 6.04 -6.34 5.58
C LEU A 356 4.80 -5.53 6.01
N TRP A 357 3.98 -6.14 6.86
CA TRP A 357 2.62 -5.69 7.21
C TRP A 357 2.48 -4.30 7.82
N PHE A 358 3.50 -3.81 8.51
CA PHE A 358 3.42 -2.57 9.27
C PHE A 358 4.79 -1.89 9.30
N LYS A 359 4.80 -0.55 9.30
CA LYS A 359 5.97 0.19 9.79
C LYS A 359 6.11 -0.22 11.25
N ILE A 360 7.20 -0.93 11.58
CA ILE A 360 7.56 -1.27 12.96
C ILE A 360 7.80 0.02 13.74
#